data_AF-A0AAX0NJW3-F1
#
_entry.id   AF-A0AAX0NJW3-F1
#
_cell.length_a   1.000
_cell.length_b   1.000
_cell.length_c   1.000
_cell.angle_alpha   90.00
_cell.angle_beta   90.00
_cell.angle_gamma   90.00
#
_symmetry.space_group_name_H-M   'P 1'
#
loop_
_entity.id
_entity.type
_entity.pdbx_description
1 polymer ?
#
loop_
_entity_poly.entity_id
_entity_poly.type
_entity_poly.pdbx_seq_one_letter_code
_entity_poly.pdbx_strand_id
1 'polypeptide(L)'
;MGKKKFTLQLGEKPYIISAKPDGFGMRLSSMLIGMYLAEKLGFNFGFVWDNSIDLDRFDIRTKISEDIYYFANDMENVSSIFSYFFLKKYYITDYKIQKNHGFKLHSKIRTFDEIKSPPFENEWGWYSTDIPPYYWLKDCKKEEFLCIVRDIYNNKFIFSSDYQQIFDNVNVINEKINNFIALHIRGGDIVYSSLRKHAGRKVLEERFFPYEIALEIIKRHANANVKIIIFGQDVKSNMKLLNYIIDNKILPKNKIFTVDEFINQTFSSLQRVFFEINLMSKAYAIYSPKVSAFSRAAMMISGKDILIAYEDIFNAQERFDIIQRNLFSLGLNDLQIARSLFYQYTLSLKLKMPLNICLEILKKALYFDRDNDAYRIYIIDNLFQTYQHELINRYLKIILNNRYD
;
A
#
# COMPACT_ATOMS: atom_id res chain seq x y z
N MET A 1 -21.71 29.96 -4.98
CA MET A 1 -21.32 30.11 -6.41
C MET A 1 -20.71 28.81 -6.91
N GLY A 2 -21.15 28.29 -8.06
CA GLY A 2 -20.60 27.04 -8.61
C GLY A 2 -19.16 27.20 -9.11
N LYS A 3 -18.31 26.18 -8.91
CA LYS A 3 -16.95 26.17 -9.47
C LYS A 3 -16.99 26.16 -11.00
N LYS A 4 -16.09 26.90 -11.64
CA LYS A 4 -16.01 27.00 -13.12
C LYS A 4 -15.39 25.74 -13.74
N LYS A 5 -15.69 25.45 -15.02
CA LYS A 5 -14.97 24.41 -15.79
C LYS A 5 -13.51 24.87 -15.96
N PHE A 6 -12.55 23.96 -15.80
CA PHE A 6 -11.15 24.26 -16.10
C PHE A 6 -10.92 24.10 -17.60
N THR A 7 -10.44 25.15 -18.26
CA THR A 7 -10.09 25.17 -19.69
C THR A 7 -8.82 25.99 -19.85
N LEU A 8 -7.93 25.59 -20.77
CA LEU A 8 -6.74 26.41 -21.09
C LEU A 8 -7.15 27.74 -21.69
N GLN A 9 -6.48 28.81 -21.28
CA GLN A 9 -6.55 30.07 -22.00
C GLN A 9 -5.62 30.05 -23.22
N LEU A 10 -5.87 30.93 -24.19
CA LEU A 10 -5.07 31.02 -25.41
C LEU A 10 -3.60 31.34 -25.05
N GLY A 11 -2.67 30.51 -25.51
CA GLY A 11 -1.23 30.66 -25.25
C GLY A 11 -0.75 30.04 -23.94
N GLU A 12 -1.63 29.48 -23.11
CA GLU A 12 -1.21 28.74 -21.92
C GLU A 12 -0.64 27.37 -22.28
N LYS A 13 0.40 26.97 -21.53
CA LYS A 13 0.96 25.62 -21.61
C LYS A 13 -0.05 24.59 -21.06
N PRO A 14 -0.14 23.38 -21.65
CA PRO A 14 -0.96 22.31 -21.10
C PRO A 14 -0.57 21.95 -19.67
N TYR A 15 -1.48 21.30 -18.94
CA TYR A 15 -1.29 20.89 -17.56
C TYR A 15 -1.15 19.37 -17.41
N ILE A 16 -0.33 18.97 -16.43
CA ILE A 16 -0.43 17.66 -15.77
C ILE A 16 -1.08 17.90 -14.39
N ILE A 17 -2.24 17.28 -14.16
CA ILE A 17 -3.01 17.48 -12.92
C ILE A 17 -3.08 16.21 -12.08
N SER A 18 -2.62 16.28 -10.83
CA SER A 18 -2.86 15.22 -9.84
C SER A 18 -4.24 15.41 -9.18
N ALA A 19 -5.17 14.48 -9.43
CA ALA A 19 -6.53 14.51 -8.89
C ALA A 19 -6.95 13.20 -8.21
N LYS A 20 -5.96 12.51 -7.63
CA LYS A 20 -6.11 11.13 -7.18
C LYS A 20 -6.92 11.03 -5.87
N PRO A 21 -8.01 10.23 -5.82
CA PRO A 21 -8.88 10.14 -4.64
C PRO A 21 -8.45 9.09 -3.62
N ASP A 22 -7.20 8.63 -3.67
CA ASP A 22 -6.66 7.56 -2.82
C ASP A 22 -6.08 8.10 -1.49
N GLY A 23 -5.48 7.24 -0.67
CA GLY A 23 -4.70 7.63 0.51
C GLY A 23 -3.39 8.36 0.18
N PHE A 24 -2.75 8.91 1.22
CA PHE A 24 -1.62 9.84 1.10
C PHE A 24 -0.46 9.35 0.21
N GLY A 25 0.04 8.13 0.39
CA GLY A 25 1.18 7.62 -0.38
C GLY A 25 0.92 7.58 -1.89
N MET A 26 -0.31 7.27 -2.31
CA MET A 26 -0.72 7.29 -3.71
C MET A 26 -0.85 8.72 -4.25
N ARG A 27 -1.39 9.65 -3.46
CA ARG A 27 -1.48 11.07 -3.85
C ARG A 27 -0.10 11.69 -3.99
N LEU A 28 0.79 11.45 -3.03
CA LEU A 28 2.16 11.92 -3.06
C LEU A 28 2.89 11.38 -4.30
N SER A 29 2.74 10.09 -4.59
CA SER A 29 3.28 9.46 -5.80
C SER A 29 2.77 10.14 -7.08
N SER A 30 1.46 10.39 -7.15
CA SER A 30 0.82 11.08 -8.29
C SER A 30 1.29 12.53 -8.45
N MET A 31 1.56 13.24 -7.36
CA MET A 31 2.12 14.59 -7.41
C MET A 31 3.58 14.58 -7.87
N LEU A 32 4.41 13.66 -7.36
CA LEU A 32 5.81 13.51 -7.78
C LEU A 32 5.94 13.19 -9.27
N ILE A 33 5.17 12.21 -9.75
CA ILE A 33 5.12 11.83 -11.16
C ILE A 33 4.57 12.99 -12.00
N GLY A 34 3.56 13.70 -11.50
CA GLY A 34 2.96 14.82 -12.21
C GLY A 34 3.93 15.98 -12.43
N MET A 35 4.71 16.34 -11.40
CA MET A 35 5.77 17.34 -11.50
C MET A 35 6.90 16.90 -12.43
N TYR A 36 7.32 15.63 -12.34
CA TYR A 36 8.32 15.06 -13.25
C TYR A 36 7.90 15.18 -14.71
N LEU A 37 6.67 14.75 -15.03
CA LEU A 37 6.14 14.82 -16.38
C LEU A 37 5.97 16.26 -16.85
N ALA A 38 5.47 17.14 -15.99
CA ALA A 38 5.32 18.55 -16.32
C ALA A 38 6.65 19.19 -16.73
N GLU A 39 7.73 18.89 -16.00
CA GLU A 39 9.07 19.37 -16.31
C GLU A 39 9.63 18.79 -17.62
N LYS A 40 9.50 17.48 -17.81
CA LYS A 40 9.98 16.82 -19.04
C LYS A 40 9.25 17.29 -20.29
N LEU A 41 7.97 17.60 -20.18
CA LEU A 41 7.13 18.00 -21.32
C LEU A 41 7.11 19.52 -21.54
N GLY A 42 7.58 20.30 -20.56
CA GLY A 42 7.43 21.76 -20.55
C GLY A 42 5.99 22.22 -20.30
N PHE A 43 5.22 21.40 -19.57
CA PHE A 43 3.83 21.65 -19.17
C PHE A 43 3.77 22.33 -17.79
N ASN A 44 2.59 22.83 -17.43
CA ASN A 44 2.28 23.26 -16.07
C ASN A 44 1.94 22.06 -15.19
N PHE A 45 2.18 22.19 -13.88
CA PHE A 45 1.72 21.21 -12.89
C PHE A 45 0.67 21.84 -11.98
N GLY A 46 -0.34 21.05 -11.62
CA GLY A 46 -1.26 21.40 -10.54
C GLY A 46 -1.83 20.17 -9.86
N PHE A 47 -2.50 20.37 -8.73
CA PHE A 47 -3.19 19.30 -8.03
C PHE A 47 -4.48 19.78 -7.39
N VAL A 48 -5.37 18.82 -7.13
CA VAL A 48 -6.56 19.01 -6.28
C VAL A 48 -6.49 18.08 -5.07
N TRP A 49 -7.19 18.45 -4.01
CA TRP A 49 -7.17 17.74 -2.74
C TRP A 49 -8.58 17.61 -2.19
N ASP A 50 -8.92 16.39 -1.76
CA ASP A 50 -10.17 16.09 -1.07
C ASP A 50 -9.85 15.38 0.25
N ASN A 51 -10.53 15.74 1.33
CA ASN A 51 -10.33 15.11 2.63
C ASN A 51 -10.95 13.71 2.71
N SER A 52 -11.78 13.32 1.73
CA SER A 52 -12.31 11.96 1.56
C SER A 52 -11.40 11.08 0.72
N ILE A 53 -11.53 9.76 0.91
CA ILE A 53 -10.92 8.74 0.06
C ILE A 53 -12.02 7.89 -0.59
N ASP A 54 -11.78 7.42 -1.81
CA ASP A 54 -12.74 6.63 -2.59
C ASP A 54 -13.15 5.29 -1.94
N LEU A 55 -12.29 4.77 -1.07
CA LEU A 55 -12.51 3.53 -0.34
C LEU A 55 -13.19 3.73 1.03
N ASP A 56 -13.59 4.95 1.40
CA ASP A 56 -14.21 5.27 2.70
C ASP A 56 -15.40 4.38 3.06
N ARG A 57 -16.20 4.01 2.06
CA ARG A 57 -17.35 3.09 2.20
C ARG A 57 -16.99 1.70 2.77
N PHE A 58 -15.71 1.33 2.78
CA PHE A 58 -15.25 0.06 3.28
C PHE A 58 -14.77 0.09 4.73
N ASP A 59 -14.92 1.21 5.44
CA ASP A 59 -14.53 1.36 6.85
C ASP A 59 -13.02 1.08 7.06
N ILE A 60 -12.22 1.73 6.21
CA ILE A 60 -10.75 1.60 6.12
C ILE A 60 -10.03 2.73 6.87
N ARG A 61 -10.65 3.27 7.91
CA ARG A 61 -10.08 4.28 8.81
C ARG A 61 -9.43 3.62 10.01
N THR A 62 -8.58 4.36 10.71
CA THR A 62 -7.84 3.86 11.88
C THR A 62 -8.81 3.28 12.91
N LYS A 63 -8.48 2.10 13.46
CA LYS A 63 -9.28 1.46 14.52
C LYS A 63 -8.39 1.10 15.70
N ILE A 64 -8.85 1.52 16.87
CA ILE A 64 -8.18 1.27 18.15
C ILE A 64 -9.21 0.70 19.12
N SER A 65 -8.99 -0.53 19.55
CA SER A 65 -9.77 -1.27 20.55
C SER A 65 -8.86 -2.23 21.33
N GLU A 66 -9.41 -2.92 22.33
CA GLU A 66 -8.68 -3.92 23.12
C GLU A 66 -8.13 -5.08 22.28
N ASP A 67 -8.77 -5.42 21.17
CA ASP A 67 -8.34 -6.51 20.28
C ASP A 67 -7.63 -6.04 19.02
N ILE A 68 -7.96 -4.84 18.52
CA ILE A 68 -7.48 -4.32 17.23
C ILE A 68 -6.76 -3.00 17.47
N TYR A 69 -5.54 -2.87 16.98
CA TYR A 69 -4.86 -1.59 16.98
C TYR A 69 -4.12 -1.42 15.66
N TYR A 70 -4.77 -0.75 14.70
CA TYR A 70 -4.18 -0.51 13.39
C TYR A 70 -4.41 0.90 12.86
N PHE A 71 -3.39 1.44 12.21
CA PHE A 71 -3.43 2.74 11.54
C PHE A 71 -3.76 2.57 10.06
N ALA A 72 -4.70 3.39 9.57
CA ALA A 72 -5.26 3.25 8.23
C ALA A 72 -5.11 4.53 7.40
N ASN A 73 -5.98 4.70 6.39
CA ASN A 73 -5.87 5.79 5.41
C ASN A 73 -6.57 7.07 5.91
N ASP A 74 -6.05 7.69 6.97
CA ASP A 74 -6.57 8.98 7.44
C ASP A 74 -6.07 10.14 6.55
N MET A 75 -6.89 11.17 6.40
CA MET A 75 -6.60 12.33 5.54
C MET A 75 -6.85 13.62 6.30
N GLU A 76 -5.96 14.58 6.11
CA GLU A 76 -6.06 15.92 6.70
C GLU A 76 -6.36 16.97 5.66
N ASN A 77 -6.68 18.17 6.14
CA ASN A 77 -6.74 19.35 5.30
C ASN A 77 -5.38 19.58 4.62
N VAL A 78 -5.41 19.91 3.33
CA VAL A 78 -4.23 20.22 2.53
C VAL A 78 -3.36 21.33 3.14
N SER A 79 -3.96 22.28 3.85
CA SER A 79 -3.26 23.38 4.53
C SER A 79 -2.49 22.96 5.78
N SER A 80 -2.82 21.80 6.36
CA SER A 80 -2.04 21.23 7.46
C SER A 80 -0.74 20.60 6.97
N ILE A 81 -0.71 20.15 5.70
CA ILE A 81 0.40 19.37 5.12
C ILE A 81 1.40 20.28 4.39
N PHE A 82 0.89 21.19 3.56
CA PHE A 82 1.72 22.02 2.68
C PHE A 82 1.72 23.48 3.13
N SER A 83 2.84 24.16 2.89
CA SER A 83 2.95 25.59 3.15
C SER A 83 2.03 26.41 2.25
N TYR A 84 1.70 27.62 2.69
CA TYR A 84 0.95 28.60 1.89
C TYR A 84 1.57 28.82 0.50
N PHE A 85 2.91 28.92 0.41
CA PHE A 85 3.60 29.15 -0.87
C PHE A 85 3.45 27.98 -1.85
N PHE A 86 3.50 26.75 -1.35
CA PHE A 86 3.26 25.57 -2.19
C PHE A 86 1.82 25.52 -2.71
N LEU A 87 0.85 25.78 -1.82
CA LEU A 87 -0.56 25.81 -2.18
C LEU A 87 -0.85 26.89 -3.22
N LYS A 88 -0.38 28.12 -2.98
CA LYS A 88 -0.56 29.24 -3.92
C LYS A 88 -0.03 28.92 -5.32
N LYS A 89 1.05 28.12 -5.41
CA LYS A 89 1.70 27.80 -6.68
C LYS A 89 1.03 26.66 -7.44
N TYR A 90 0.57 25.60 -6.74
CA TYR A 90 0.17 24.36 -7.42
C TYR A 90 -1.24 23.87 -7.08
N TYR A 91 -1.87 24.38 -6.01
CA TYR A 91 -3.18 23.88 -5.58
C TYR A 91 -4.31 24.57 -6.35
N ILE A 92 -5.14 23.79 -7.04
CA ILE A 92 -6.23 24.29 -7.88
C ILE A 92 -7.55 24.21 -7.11
N THR A 93 -8.08 25.35 -6.66
CA THR A 93 -9.33 25.42 -5.88
C THR A 93 -10.54 25.90 -6.67
N ASP A 94 -10.32 26.80 -7.62
CA ASP A 94 -11.39 27.63 -8.22
C ASP A 94 -12.16 26.91 -9.33
N TYR A 95 -11.66 25.75 -9.75
CA TYR A 95 -12.19 24.98 -10.86
C TYR A 95 -12.72 23.62 -10.43
N LYS A 96 -13.72 23.13 -11.18
CA LYS A 96 -14.26 21.79 -11.03
C LYS A 96 -13.41 20.80 -11.81
N ILE A 97 -12.38 20.26 -11.15
CA ILE A 97 -11.59 19.13 -11.64
C ILE A 97 -12.14 17.85 -11.01
N GLN A 98 -12.40 16.83 -11.83
CA GLN A 98 -12.92 15.56 -11.36
C GLN A 98 -11.81 14.71 -10.74
N LYS A 99 -12.18 13.92 -9.73
CA LYS A 99 -11.30 12.88 -9.19
C LYS A 99 -10.92 11.89 -10.29
N ASN A 100 -9.64 11.55 -10.43
CA ASN A 100 -9.16 10.63 -11.45
C ASN A 100 -7.87 9.93 -11.01
N HIS A 101 -7.74 8.63 -11.32
CA HIS A 101 -6.54 7.84 -10.98
C HIS A 101 -5.42 7.93 -12.05
N GLY A 102 -5.67 8.59 -13.18
CA GLY A 102 -4.69 8.80 -14.26
C GLY A 102 -4.55 7.64 -15.24
N PHE A 103 -5.54 6.74 -15.35
CA PHE A 103 -5.45 5.51 -16.15
C PHE A 103 -5.20 5.76 -17.63
N LYS A 104 -5.74 6.84 -18.22
CA LYS A 104 -5.59 7.10 -19.65
C LYS A 104 -4.14 7.37 -20.05
N LEU A 105 -3.38 8.04 -19.19
CA LEU A 105 -1.99 8.41 -19.44
C LEU A 105 -1.11 7.17 -19.65
N HIS A 106 -1.30 6.13 -18.83
CA HIS A 106 -0.51 4.89 -18.82
C HIS A 106 -1.28 3.67 -19.37
N SER A 107 -2.35 3.90 -20.13
CA SER A 107 -3.19 2.84 -20.72
C SER A 107 -2.48 2.02 -21.81
N LYS A 108 -1.38 2.55 -22.35
CA LYS A 108 -0.53 1.90 -23.35
C LYS A 108 0.90 2.40 -23.19
N ILE A 109 1.83 1.69 -23.83
CA ILE A 109 3.21 2.16 -23.96
C ILE A 109 3.25 3.41 -24.87
N ARG A 110 3.99 4.45 -24.45
CA ARG A 110 4.13 5.75 -25.14
C ARG A 110 5.57 6.25 -25.19
N THR A 111 5.79 7.40 -25.81
CA THR A 111 6.98 8.26 -25.68
C THR A 111 6.62 9.62 -25.07
N PHE A 112 7.60 10.40 -24.65
CA PHE A 112 7.37 11.78 -24.21
C PHE A 112 6.75 12.64 -25.31
N ASP A 113 7.20 12.50 -26.56
CA ASP A 113 6.68 13.27 -27.70
C ASP A 113 5.19 13.00 -27.95
N GLU A 114 4.74 11.75 -27.82
CA GLU A 114 3.33 11.39 -27.96
C GLU A 114 2.43 12.03 -26.89
N ILE A 115 2.96 12.30 -25.70
CA ILE A 115 2.19 12.91 -24.59
C ILE A 115 2.20 14.43 -24.71
N LYS A 116 3.29 14.99 -25.23
CA LYS A 116 3.49 16.42 -25.45
C LYS A 116 2.52 16.97 -26.49
N SER A 117 2.17 16.17 -27.50
CA SER A 117 1.30 16.59 -28.60
C SER A 117 -0.16 16.18 -28.39
N PRO A 118 -1.13 16.98 -28.88
CA PRO A 118 -2.54 16.59 -28.93
C PRO A 118 -2.78 15.31 -29.77
N PRO A 119 -3.90 14.59 -29.55
CA PRO A 119 -4.98 14.92 -28.62
C PRO A 119 -4.66 14.53 -27.17
N PHE A 120 -5.00 15.43 -26.24
CA PHE A 120 -4.88 15.21 -24.80
C PHE A 120 -6.10 14.47 -24.22
N GLU A 121 -6.02 14.07 -22.95
CA GLU A 121 -7.18 13.51 -22.24
C GLU A 121 -8.30 14.52 -22.06
N ASN A 122 -7.95 15.76 -21.74
CA ASN A 122 -8.84 16.88 -21.50
C ASN A 122 -8.40 18.10 -22.31
N GLU A 123 -9.30 19.08 -22.48
CA GLU A 123 -9.01 20.38 -23.10
C GLU A 123 -7.81 21.11 -22.45
N TRP A 124 -7.48 20.76 -21.20
CA TRP A 124 -6.36 21.34 -20.47
C TRP A 124 -5.11 20.46 -20.35
N GLY A 125 -5.14 19.21 -20.81
CA GLY A 125 -4.01 18.29 -20.70
C GLY A 125 -4.37 16.93 -20.09
N TRP A 126 -3.53 16.42 -19.19
CA TRP A 126 -3.58 15.04 -18.69
C TRP A 126 -3.74 14.94 -17.18
N TYR A 127 -4.45 13.91 -16.71
CA TYR A 127 -4.36 13.52 -15.32
C TYR A 127 -3.05 12.75 -15.05
N SER A 128 -2.41 13.05 -13.92
CA SER A 128 -1.25 12.31 -13.41
C SER A 128 -1.65 10.95 -12.84
N THR A 129 -0.66 10.07 -12.64
CA THR A 129 -0.82 8.69 -12.14
C THR A 129 0.17 8.38 -11.02
N ASP A 130 -0.10 7.36 -10.20
CA ASP A 130 0.86 6.80 -9.21
C ASP A 130 1.76 5.70 -9.78
N ILE A 131 1.60 5.34 -11.06
CA ILE A 131 2.41 4.30 -11.72
C ILE A 131 3.66 4.94 -12.32
N PRO A 132 4.88 4.52 -11.89
CA PRO A 132 6.11 5.11 -12.39
C PRO A 132 6.24 5.09 -13.91
N PRO A 133 6.64 6.19 -14.56
CA PRO A 133 6.64 6.32 -16.02
C PRO A 133 7.53 5.30 -16.74
N TYR A 134 8.61 4.84 -16.13
CA TYR A 134 9.50 3.83 -16.73
C TYR A 134 8.83 2.46 -17.00
N TYR A 135 7.61 2.21 -16.48
CA TYR A 135 6.84 1.02 -16.84
C TYR A 135 6.07 1.17 -18.17
N TRP A 136 5.85 2.39 -18.64
CA TRP A 136 4.95 2.67 -19.76
C TRP A 136 5.44 3.75 -20.73
N LEU A 137 6.58 4.39 -20.46
CA LEU A 137 7.31 5.27 -21.38
C LEU A 137 8.58 4.57 -21.88
N LYS A 138 8.68 4.38 -23.20
CA LYS A 138 9.84 3.70 -23.83
C LYS A 138 11.16 4.45 -23.61
N ASP A 139 11.07 5.77 -23.52
CA ASP A 139 12.16 6.74 -23.43
C ASP A 139 12.40 7.23 -21.99
N CYS A 140 11.80 6.58 -20.99
CA CYS A 140 12.01 6.88 -19.57
C CYS A 140 12.88 5.81 -18.90
N LYS A 141 14.11 6.17 -18.51
CA LYS A 141 15.00 5.30 -17.74
C LYS A 141 14.67 5.36 -16.25
N LYS A 142 14.67 4.19 -15.58
CA LYS A 142 14.29 4.06 -14.16
C LYS A 142 15.18 4.89 -13.24
N GLU A 143 16.50 4.81 -13.40
CA GLU A 143 17.48 5.47 -12.54
C GLU A 143 17.39 7.00 -12.69
N GLU A 144 17.22 7.48 -13.92
CA GLU A 144 17.03 8.91 -14.20
C GLU A 144 15.73 9.43 -13.59
N PHE A 145 14.62 8.70 -13.79
CA PHE A 145 13.34 9.04 -13.17
C PHE A 145 13.47 9.14 -11.66
N LEU A 146 14.03 8.12 -11.00
CA LEU A 146 14.18 8.06 -9.55
C LEU A 146 15.05 9.22 -9.02
N CYS A 147 16.16 9.54 -9.69
CA CYS A 147 16.99 10.68 -9.32
C CYS A 147 16.20 12.00 -9.37
N ILE A 148 15.49 12.24 -10.47
CA ILE A 148 14.75 13.50 -10.67
C ILE A 148 13.59 13.62 -9.67
N VAL A 149 12.82 12.55 -9.41
CA VAL A 149 11.70 12.65 -8.45
C VAL A 149 12.16 12.87 -7.02
N ARG A 150 13.31 12.33 -6.62
CA ARG A 150 13.94 12.66 -5.34
C ARG A 150 14.25 14.15 -5.27
N ASP A 151 14.85 14.70 -6.32
CA ASP A 151 15.23 16.12 -6.36
C ASP A 151 13.99 17.04 -6.37
N ILE A 152 12.90 16.62 -7.03
CA ILE A 152 11.59 17.29 -6.94
C ILE A 152 11.06 17.26 -5.50
N TYR A 153 11.07 16.10 -4.84
CA TYR A 153 10.58 15.96 -3.47
C TYR A 153 11.38 16.83 -2.50
N ASN A 154 12.70 16.83 -2.58
CA ASN A 154 13.56 17.55 -1.65
C ASN A 154 13.56 19.07 -1.87
N ASN A 155 13.39 19.54 -3.11
CA ASN A 155 13.63 20.95 -3.45
C ASN A 155 12.38 21.72 -3.90
N LYS A 156 11.29 21.04 -4.29
CA LYS A 156 10.09 21.71 -4.84
C LYS A 156 8.85 21.55 -3.98
N PHE A 157 8.78 20.50 -3.17
CA PHE A 157 7.76 20.40 -2.14
C PHE A 157 8.12 21.33 -0.99
N ILE A 158 7.15 22.12 -0.53
CA ILE A 158 7.32 23.00 0.62
C ILE A 158 6.24 22.64 1.62
N PHE A 159 6.62 21.84 2.61
CA PHE A 159 5.73 21.35 3.67
C PHE A 159 5.45 22.44 4.71
N SER A 160 4.41 22.25 5.51
CA SER A 160 4.14 23.09 6.68
C SER A 160 5.24 22.91 7.75
N SER A 161 5.28 23.79 8.75
CA SER A 161 6.23 23.69 9.87
C SER A 161 6.17 22.35 10.59
N ASP A 162 4.96 21.84 10.81
CA ASP A 162 4.73 20.62 11.58
C ASP A 162 5.26 19.40 10.84
N TYR A 163 5.06 19.36 9.52
CA TYR A 163 5.62 18.30 8.67
C TYR A 163 7.12 18.49 8.44
N GLN A 164 7.64 19.72 8.51
CA GLN A 164 9.07 19.96 8.45
C GLN A 164 9.80 19.38 9.67
N GLN A 165 9.24 19.52 10.86
CA GLN A 165 9.79 18.92 12.10
C GLN A 165 9.85 17.39 12.02
N ILE A 166 8.97 16.75 11.25
CA ILE A 166 9.01 15.30 11.04
C ILE A 166 10.28 14.89 10.30
N PHE A 167 10.78 15.69 9.35
CA PHE A 167 12.06 15.40 8.69
C PHE A 167 13.23 15.44 9.66
N ASP A 168 13.25 16.40 10.57
CA ASP A 168 14.31 16.51 11.58
C ASP A 168 14.32 15.27 12.48
N ASN A 169 13.15 14.82 12.92
CA ASN A 169 13.00 13.56 13.67
C ASN A 169 13.48 12.35 12.86
N VAL A 170 13.12 12.25 11.59
CA VAL A 170 13.57 11.17 10.71
C VAL A 170 15.10 11.16 10.57
N ASN A 171 15.72 12.32 10.42
CA ASN A 171 17.18 12.44 10.28
C ASN A 171 17.90 11.97 11.55
N VAL A 172 17.44 12.40 12.73
CA VAL A 172 17.99 11.95 14.02
C VAL A 172 17.90 10.43 14.18
N ILE A 173 16.76 9.84 13.85
CA ILE A 173 16.58 8.38 13.93
C ILE A 173 17.46 7.65 12.90
N ASN A 174 17.55 8.18 11.69
CA ASN A 174 18.39 7.59 10.64
C ASN A 174 19.87 7.58 11.03
N GLU A 175 20.38 8.65 11.65
CA GLU A 175 21.74 8.72 12.16
C GLU A 175 21.98 7.71 13.31
N LYS A 176 21.03 7.59 14.23
CA LYS A 176 21.11 6.67 15.37
C LYS A 176 21.05 5.20 14.95
N ILE A 177 20.11 4.87 14.06
CA ILE A 177 19.93 3.50 13.60
C ILE A 177 21.06 3.15 12.64
N ASN A 178 21.23 3.94 11.57
CA ASN A 178 22.17 3.74 10.48
C ASN A 178 22.09 2.33 9.84
N ASN A 179 22.15 2.25 8.51
CA ASN A 179 22.17 0.98 7.77
C ASN A 179 21.11 -0.05 8.23
N PHE A 180 19.85 0.20 7.88
CA PHE A 180 18.75 -0.71 8.19
C PHE A 180 17.97 -1.14 6.96
N ILE A 181 17.30 -2.27 7.09
CA ILE A 181 16.30 -2.76 6.16
C ILE A 181 14.92 -2.41 6.72
N ALA A 182 14.03 -1.93 5.85
CA ALA A 182 12.63 -1.76 6.16
C ALA A 182 11.85 -3.02 5.76
N LEU A 183 11.03 -3.53 6.68
CA LEU A 183 10.06 -4.59 6.43
C LEU A 183 8.66 -4.01 6.50
N HIS A 184 8.08 -3.69 5.34
CA HIS A 184 6.78 -3.01 5.27
C HIS A 184 5.62 -4.01 5.15
N ILE A 185 5.04 -4.40 6.29
CA ILE A 185 3.95 -5.36 6.43
C ILE A 185 2.58 -4.67 6.21
N ARG A 186 2.07 -4.76 4.98
CA ARG A 186 0.74 -4.26 4.62
C ARG A 186 -0.33 -5.32 4.87
N GLY A 187 -1.45 -4.93 5.48
CA GLY A 187 -2.57 -5.87 5.68
C GLY A 187 -3.65 -5.40 6.65
N GLY A 188 -3.39 -4.36 7.46
CA GLY A 188 -4.35 -3.91 8.48
C GLY A 188 -5.71 -3.54 7.91
N ASP A 189 -5.75 -2.71 6.86
CA ASP A 189 -7.00 -2.34 6.20
C ASP A 189 -7.65 -3.52 5.47
N ILE A 190 -6.87 -4.43 4.89
CA ILE A 190 -7.39 -5.63 4.21
C ILE A 190 -8.03 -6.61 5.21
N VAL A 191 -7.49 -6.71 6.43
CA VAL A 191 -7.88 -7.70 7.44
C VAL A 191 -8.98 -7.19 8.36
N TYR A 192 -8.90 -5.93 8.82
CA TYR A 192 -9.78 -5.40 9.87
C TYR A 192 -10.92 -4.50 9.36
N SER A 193 -10.96 -4.21 8.06
CA SER A 193 -12.08 -3.48 7.44
C SER A 193 -13.07 -4.44 6.76
N SER A 194 -14.12 -3.88 6.16
CA SER A 194 -15.04 -4.67 5.33
C SER A 194 -14.41 -5.17 4.02
N LEU A 195 -13.21 -4.71 3.66
CA LEU A 195 -12.45 -5.24 2.51
C LEU A 195 -12.16 -6.74 2.67
N ARG A 196 -12.05 -7.27 3.89
CA ARG A 196 -11.84 -8.71 4.12
C ARG A 196 -12.96 -9.58 3.52
N LYS A 197 -14.18 -9.04 3.47
CA LYS A 197 -15.37 -9.68 2.87
C LYS A 197 -15.39 -9.64 1.35
N HIS A 198 -14.38 -9.00 0.74
CA HIS A 198 -14.18 -8.93 -0.71
C HIS A 198 -12.97 -9.76 -1.16
N ALA A 199 -12.67 -10.83 -0.41
CA ALA A 199 -11.65 -11.81 -0.75
C ALA A 199 -11.84 -12.33 -2.20
N GLY A 200 -10.74 -12.62 -2.90
CA GLY A 200 -10.79 -12.98 -4.33
C GLY A 200 -10.49 -11.83 -5.29
N ARG A 201 -10.58 -10.57 -4.82
CA ARG A 201 -10.12 -9.44 -5.62
C ARG A 201 -8.60 -9.45 -5.70
N LYS A 202 -8.06 -9.65 -6.91
CA LYS A 202 -6.62 -9.67 -7.21
C LYS A 202 -5.83 -8.56 -6.50
N VAL A 203 -6.34 -7.33 -6.52
CA VAL A 203 -5.67 -6.18 -5.89
C VAL A 203 -5.51 -6.33 -4.36
N LEU A 204 -6.41 -7.03 -3.67
CA LEU A 204 -6.31 -7.28 -2.23
C LEU A 204 -5.35 -8.43 -1.91
N GLU A 205 -5.20 -9.38 -2.83
CA GLU A 205 -4.27 -10.50 -2.70
C GLU A 205 -2.82 -10.04 -2.92
N GLU A 206 -2.59 -9.25 -3.97
CA GLU A 206 -1.27 -8.70 -4.31
C GLU A 206 -0.77 -7.62 -3.35
N ARG A 207 -1.65 -7.13 -2.45
CA ARG A 207 -1.32 -6.12 -1.43
C ARG A 207 -1.13 -6.70 -0.03
N PHE A 208 -1.49 -7.97 0.19
CA PHE A 208 -1.40 -8.59 1.51
C PHE A 208 0.03 -9.11 1.75
N PHE A 209 0.57 -8.81 2.92
CA PHE A 209 1.86 -9.33 3.38
C PHE A 209 1.64 -10.20 4.62
N PRO A 210 1.67 -11.54 4.48
CA PRO A 210 1.53 -12.44 5.63
C PRO A 210 2.70 -12.28 6.60
N TYR A 211 2.42 -12.26 7.90
CA TYR A 211 3.43 -12.19 8.96
C TYR A 211 4.36 -13.42 8.95
N GLU A 212 3.87 -14.57 8.47
CA GLU A 212 4.65 -15.79 8.27
C GLU A 212 5.79 -15.58 7.26
N ILE A 213 5.51 -14.85 6.18
CA ILE A 213 6.52 -14.48 5.17
C ILE A 213 7.49 -13.45 5.75
N ALA A 214 6.98 -12.49 6.54
CA ALA A 214 7.81 -11.48 7.21
C ALA A 214 8.83 -12.13 8.16
N LEU A 215 8.40 -13.12 8.95
CA LEU A 215 9.25 -13.94 9.79
C LEU A 215 10.35 -14.65 9.00
N GLU A 216 10.03 -15.23 7.84
CA GLU A 216 11.03 -15.90 7.00
C GLU A 216 12.08 -14.93 6.45
N ILE A 217 11.66 -13.73 6.03
CA ILE A 217 12.60 -12.69 5.57
C ILE A 217 13.54 -12.28 6.71
N ILE A 218 13.03 -12.09 7.92
CA ILE A 218 13.86 -11.76 9.09
C ILE A 218 14.89 -12.86 9.35
N LYS A 219 14.48 -14.13 9.32
CA LYS A 219 15.38 -15.29 9.50
C LYS A 219 16.52 -15.29 8.47
N ARG A 220 16.26 -14.93 7.21
CA ARG A 220 17.29 -14.83 6.16
C ARG A 220 18.35 -13.75 6.44
N HIS A 221 18.02 -12.74 7.24
CA HIS A 221 18.93 -11.65 7.64
C HIS A 221 19.55 -11.83 9.04
N ALA A 222 19.32 -12.96 9.71
CA ALA A 222 19.78 -13.18 11.09
C ALA A 222 21.31 -13.00 11.26
N ASN A 223 22.07 -13.44 10.27
CA ASN A 223 23.54 -13.37 10.27
C ASN A 223 24.10 -12.09 9.64
N ALA A 224 23.25 -11.24 9.08
CA ALA A 224 23.69 -9.99 8.46
C ALA A 224 24.02 -8.94 9.53
N ASN A 225 24.98 -8.06 9.22
CA ASN A 225 25.28 -6.89 10.03
C ASN A 225 24.37 -5.71 9.64
N VAL A 226 23.07 -5.93 9.73
CA VAL A 226 22.03 -4.96 9.36
C VAL A 226 20.96 -4.94 10.44
N LYS A 227 20.39 -3.75 10.67
CA LYS A 227 19.21 -3.60 11.55
C LYS A 227 17.94 -3.78 10.72
N ILE A 228 16.85 -4.22 11.36
CA ILE A 228 15.54 -4.34 10.72
C ILE A 228 14.55 -3.45 11.46
N ILE A 229 13.81 -2.63 10.71
CA ILE A 229 12.66 -1.89 11.25
C ILE A 229 11.39 -2.44 10.59
N ILE A 230 10.44 -2.88 11.42
CA ILE A 230 9.12 -3.34 11.01
C ILE A 230 8.20 -2.12 10.88
N PHE A 231 7.71 -1.88 9.67
CA PHE A 231 6.69 -0.88 9.35
C PHE A 231 5.40 -1.62 9.02
N GLY A 232 4.44 -1.66 9.92
CA GLY A 232 3.19 -2.37 9.66
C GLY A 232 1.99 -1.63 10.23
N GLN A 233 0.85 -1.76 9.56
CA GLN A 233 -0.37 -1.09 9.99
C GLN A 233 -0.89 -1.62 11.33
N ASP A 234 -0.72 -2.92 11.59
CA ASP A 234 -1.22 -3.62 12.79
C ASP A 234 -0.15 -3.66 13.87
N VAL A 235 -0.26 -2.74 14.83
CA VAL A 235 0.72 -2.54 15.90
C VAL A 235 0.84 -3.79 16.78
N LYS A 236 -0.27 -4.44 17.09
CA LYS A 236 -0.28 -5.63 17.96
C LYS A 236 0.41 -6.81 17.29
N SER A 237 0.12 -7.06 16.01
CA SER A 237 0.78 -8.13 15.26
C SER A 237 2.26 -7.83 15.02
N ASN A 238 2.64 -6.56 14.82
CA ASN A 238 4.06 -6.16 14.76
C ASN A 238 4.80 -6.48 16.07
N MET A 239 4.19 -6.18 17.22
CA MET A 239 4.77 -6.50 18.53
C MET A 239 4.86 -7.99 18.78
N LYS A 240 3.84 -8.78 18.39
CA LYS A 240 3.89 -10.25 18.46
C LYS A 240 5.04 -10.83 17.63
N LEU A 241 5.24 -10.31 16.41
CA LEU A 241 6.39 -10.68 15.59
C LEU A 241 7.72 -10.30 16.26
N LEU A 242 7.86 -9.07 16.75
CA LEU A 242 9.07 -8.61 17.44
C LEU A 242 9.41 -9.51 18.64
N ASN A 243 8.43 -9.77 19.51
CA ASN A 243 8.62 -10.60 20.70
C ASN A 243 9.01 -12.02 20.32
N TYR A 244 8.31 -12.62 19.34
CA TYR A 244 8.65 -13.96 18.86
C TYR A 244 10.11 -14.05 18.39
N ILE A 245 10.59 -13.04 17.64
CA ILE A 245 11.98 -12.99 17.17
C ILE A 245 12.99 -12.96 18.33
N ILE A 246 12.71 -12.16 19.36
CA ILE A 246 13.60 -11.98 20.51
C ILE A 246 13.57 -13.22 21.42
N ASP A 247 12.38 -13.69 21.77
CA ASP A 247 12.17 -14.81 22.70
C ASP A 247 12.77 -16.11 22.15
N ASN A 248 12.69 -16.30 20.82
CA ASN A 248 13.29 -17.44 20.12
C ASN A 248 14.75 -17.20 19.69
N LYS A 249 15.37 -16.09 20.12
CA LYS A 249 16.78 -15.75 19.84
C LYS A 249 17.13 -15.74 18.35
N ILE A 250 16.17 -15.39 17.48
CA ILE A 250 16.39 -15.26 16.03
C ILE A 250 17.25 -14.02 15.74
N LEU A 251 16.95 -12.91 16.41
CA LEU A 251 17.75 -11.68 16.41
C LEU A 251 17.75 -11.05 17.80
N PRO A 252 18.86 -10.43 18.24
CA PRO A 252 18.88 -9.66 19.47
C PRO A 252 18.08 -8.35 19.33
N LYS A 253 17.54 -7.84 20.45
CA LYS A 253 16.68 -6.63 20.48
C LYS A 253 17.34 -5.38 19.88
N ASN A 254 18.67 -5.26 19.92
CA ASN A 254 19.39 -4.14 19.31
C ASN A 254 19.52 -4.21 17.77
N LYS A 255 19.07 -5.30 17.15
CA LYS A 255 19.04 -5.49 15.70
C LYS A 255 17.64 -5.42 15.08
N ILE A 256 16.58 -5.42 15.88
CA ILE A 256 15.20 -5.41 15.36
C ILE A 256 14.30 -4.48 16.18
N PHE A 257 13.52 -3.69 15.45
CA PHE A 257 12.66 -2.65 16.02
C PHE A 257 11.31 -2.64 15.30
N THR A 258 10.25 -2.19 15.99
CA THR A 258 9.05 -1.69 15.31
C THR A 258 9.17 -0.18 15.11
N VAL A 259 8.51 0.36 14.09
CA VAL A 259 8.51 1.81 13.87
C VAL A 259 7.84 2.59 15.00
N ASP A 260 6.92 1.94 15.74
CA ASP A 260 6.26 2.48 16.93
C ASP A 260 7.26 2.85 18.05
N GLU A 261 8.47 2.29 18.06
CA GLU A 261 9.53 2.68 19.00
C GLU A 261 10.13 4.07 18.72
N PHE A 262 9.89 4.63 17.53
CA PHE A 262 10.48 5.89 17.07
C PHE A 262 9.45 6.99 16.81
N ILE A 263 8.18 6.62 16.65
CA ILE A 263 7.10 7.57 16.37
C ILE A 263 6.82 8.43 17.60
N ASN A 264 6.66 9.73 17.38
CA ASN A 264 6.09 10.60 18.39
C ASN A 264 4.60 10.30 18.57
N GLN A 265 4.19 9.95 19.79
CA GLN A 265 2.81 9.60 20.13
C GLN A 265 1.81 10.75 19.92
N THR A 266 2.28 12.00 19.83
CA THR A 266 1.43 13.16 19.55
C THR A 266 1.15 13.35 18.06
N PHE A 267 1.79 12.57 17.18
CA PHE A 267 1.51 12.65 15.76
C PHE A 267 0.07 12.25 15.46
N SER A 268 -0.56 13.02 14.57
CA SER A 268 -1.77 12.55 13.91
C SER A 268 -1.48 11.28 13.08
N SER A 269 -2.53 10.55 12.71
CA SER A 269 -2.40 9.40 11.82
C SER A 269 -1.69 9.73 10.50
N LEU A 270 -1.91 10.91 9.93
CA LEU A 270 -1.27 11.30 8.67
C LEU A 270 0.19 11.73 8.87
N GLN A 271 0.50 12.43 9.96
CA GLN A 271 1.87 12.73 10.35
C GLN A 271 2.68 11.46 10.60
N ARG A 272 2.07 10.45 11.23
CA ARG A 272 2.65 9.11 11.37
C ARG A 272 2.96 8.48 10.01
N VAL A 273 2.01 8.47 9.09
CA VAL A 273 2.22 7.97 7.71
C VAL A 273 3.37 8.72 7.02
N PHE A 274 3.43 10.04 7.18
CA PHE A 274 4.48 10.87 6.61
C PHE A 274 5.86 10.54 7.21
N PHE A 275 5.93 10.35 8.53
CA PHE A 275 7.13 9.91 9.24
C PHE A 275 7.60 8.53 8.73
N GLU A 276 6.69 7.56 8.67
CA GLU A 276 7.00 6.19 8.25
C GLU A 276 7.53 6.14 6.81
N ILE A 277 6.89 6.84 5.86
CA ILE A 277 7.35 6.91 4.46
C ILE A 277 8.76 7.51 4.39
N ASN A 278 9.00 8.62 5.11
CA ASN A 278 10.28 9.30 5.08
C ASN A 278 11.39 8.51 5.75
N LEU A 279 11.12 7.88 6.90
CA LEU A 279 12.10 7.01 7.54
C LEU A 279 12.40 5.82 6.63
N MET A 280 11.37 5.14 6.10
CA MET A 280 11.54 4.01 5.18
C MET A 280 12.36 4.38 3.93
N SER A 281 12.26 5.62 3.43
CA SER A 281 13.07 6.09 2.29
C SER A 281 14.59 6.12 2.56
N LYS A 282 15.00 6.08 3.84
CA LYS A 282 16.41 6.02 4.25
C LYS A 282 16.95 4.59 4.33
N ALA A 283 16.08 3.58 4.19
CA ALA A 283 16.49 2.19 4.28
C ALA A 283 17.46 1.79 3.16
N TYR A 284 18.31 0.81 3.44
CA TYR A 284 19.13 0.14 2.44
C TYR A 284 18.28 -0.67 1.45
N ALA A 285 17.27 -1.36 1.96
CA ALA A 285 16.27 -2.11 1.18
C ALA A 285 14.91 -2.07 1.87
N ILE A 286 13.84 -2.13 1.09
CA ILE A 286 12.45 -2.16 1.54
C ILE A 286 11.82 -3.47 1.06
N TYR A 287 11.53 -4.38 1.98
CA TYR A 287 10.75 -5.59 1.68
C TYR A 287 9.27 -5.28 1.80
N SER A 288 8.50 -5.56 0.76
CA SER A 288 7.06 -5.25 0.70
C SER A 288 6.30 -6.30 -0.13
N PRO A 289 4.95 -6.27 -0.17
CA PRO A 289 4.23 -6.94 -1.25
C PRO A 289 4.52 -6.24 -2.59
N LYS A 290 4.32 -6.95 -3.70
CA LYS A 290 4.53 -6.42 -5.06
C LYS A 290 3.75 -5.15 -5.35
N VAL A 291 2.56 -5.02 -4.78
CA VAL A 291 1.71 -3.83 -4.95
C VAL A 291 1.64 -3.07 -3.64
N SER A 292 2.48 -2.06 -3.47
CA SER A 292 2.40 -1.13 -2.33
C SER A 292 2.76 0.29 -2.79
N ALA A 293 1.76 1.15 -2.96
CA ALA A 293 2.01 2.55 -3.28
C ALA A 293 2.76 3.28 -2.16
N PHE A 294 2.59 2.84 -0.91
CA PHE A 294 3.30 3.39 0.25
C PHE A 294 4.82 3.15 0.13
N SER A 295 5.21 1.89 -0.13
CA SER A 295 6.63 1.52 -0.30
C SER A 295 7.22 2.09 -1.59
N ARG A 296 6.42 2.20 -2.66
CA ARG A 296 6.83 2.89 -3.89
C ARG A 296 7.07 4.38 -3.66
N ALA A 297 6.26 5.05 -2.84
CA ALA A 297 6.50 6.44 -2.48
C ALA A 297 7.84 6.60 -1.74
N ALA A 298 8.11 5.75 -0.75
CA ALA A 298 9.40 5.74 -0.04
C ALA A 298 10.58 5.48 -0.99
N MET A 299 10.46 4.53 -1.93
CA MET A 299 11.47 4.28 -2.98
C MET A 299 11.70 5.51 -3.86
N MET A 300 10.65 6.19 -4.32
CA MET A 300 10.79 7.41 -5.12
C MET A 300 11.47 8.54 -4.33
N ILE A 301 11.12 8.71 -3.05
CA ILE A 301 11.76 9.68 -2.17
C ILE A 301 13.24 9.34 -1.94
N SER A 302 13.61 8.05 -1.86
CA SER A 302 15.02 7.63 -1.74
C SER A 302 15.84 7.96 -3.00
N GLY A 303 15.18 8.05 -4.15
CA GLY A 303 15.81 8.17 -5.46
C GLY A 303 16.61 6.94 -5.90
N LYS A 304 16.38 5.79 -5.27
CA LYS A 304 17.08 4.53 -5.53
C LYS A 304 16.10 3.38 -5.69
N ASP A 305 16.49 2.38 -6.46
CA ASP A 305 15.71 1.14 -6.62
C ASP A 305 15.97 0.19 -5.45
N ILE A 306 15.32 0.47 -4.32
CA ILE A 306 15.51 -0.25 -3.05
C ILE A 306 14.31 -1.13 -2.68
N LEU A 307 13.32 -1.27 -3.57
CA LEU A 307 12.10 -2.01 -3.30
C LEU A 307 12.25 -3.49 -3.73
N ILE A 308 12.00 -4.41 -2.81
CA ILE A 308 12.10 -5.86 -3.04
C ILE A 308 10.74 -6.48 -2.68
N ALA A 309 10.03 -6.99 -3.69
CA ALA A 309 8.78 -7.69 -3.45
C ALA A 309 9.07 -9.11 -2.91
N TYR A 310 8.36 -9.54 -1.86
CA TYR A 310 8.56 -10.90 -1.34
C TYR A 310 8.19 -11.98 -2.36
N GLU A 311 7.31 -11.67 -3.31
CA GLU A 311 6.92 -12.56 -4.40
C GLU A 311 8.04 -12.79 -5.42
N ASP A 312 9.03 -11.91 -5.47
CA ASP A 312 10.23 -12.07 -6.29
C ASP A 312 11.33 -12.85 -5.54
N ILE A 313 11.18 -13.03 -4.21
CA ILE A 313 12.09 -13.81 -3.34
C ILE A 313 11.61 -15.25 -3.19
N PHE A 314 10.30 -15.43 -3.04
CA PHE A 314 9.66 -16.71 -2.78
C PHE A 314 8.65 -17.05 -3.87
N ASN A 315 8.86 -18.19 -4.53
CA ASN A 315 7.92 -18.71 -5.50
C ASN A 315 6.60 -19.16 -4.83
N ALA A 316 5.63 -19.64 -5.62
CA ALA A 316 4.31 -19.99 -5.09
C ALA A 316 4.36 -21.17 -4.09
N GLN A 317 5.20 -22.17 -4.36
CA GLN A 317 5.38 -23.33 -3.50
C GLN A 317 6.05 -22.94 -2.18
N GLU A 318 7.16 -22.18 -2.26
CA GLU A 318 7.85 -21.69 -1.06
C GLU A 318 6.93 -20.86 -0.17
N ARG A 319 6.12 -19.98 -0.73
CA ARG A 319 5.15 -19.19 0.04
C ARG A 319 4.11 -20.06 0.74
N PHE A 320 3.59 -21.07 0.04
CA PHE A 320 2.63 -22.02 0.60
C PHE A 320 3.24 -22.75 1.81
N ASP A 321 4.47 -23.25 1.66
CA ASP A 321 5.19 -24.01 2.69
C ASP A 321 5.59 -23.13 3.88
N ILE A 322 6.04 -21.90 3.64
CA ILE A 322 6.40 -20.94 4.69
C ILE A 322 5.17 -20.59 5.53
N ILE A 323 4.03 -20.31 4.89
CA ILE A 323 2.78 -20.04 5.60
C ILE A 323 2.40 -21.27 6.41
N GLN A 324 2.40 -22.47 5.81
CA GLN A 324 2.02 -23.70 6.51
C GLN A 324 2.88 -23.96 7.76
N ARG A 325 4.20 -23.79 7.63
CA ARG A 325 5.17 -24.07 8.71
C ARG A 325 5.08 -23.09 9.86
N ASN A 326 4.80 -21.83 9.59
CA ASN A 326 4.77 -20.77 10.60
C ASN A 326 3.34 -20.38 11.02
N LEU A 327 2.30 -20.99 10.44
CA LEU A 327 0.92 -20.75 10.83
C LEU A 327 0.77 -20.99 12.34
N PHE A 328 0.13 -20.04 13.04
CA PHE A 328 -0.06 -20.04 14.50
C PHE A 328 1.17 -19.77 15.37
N SER A 329 2.39 -19.71 14.82
CA SER A 329 3.60 -19.54 15.64
C SER A 329 3.65 -18.20 16.39
N LEU A 330 3.00 -17.17 15.83
CA LEU A 330 3.01 -15.81 16.34
C LEU A 330 1.81 -15.47 17.25
N GLY A 331 0.83 -16.38 17.37
CA GLY A 331 -0.40 -16.13 18.13
C GLY A 331 -1.18 -14.90 17.65
N LEU A 332 -1.30 -14.70 16.33
CA LEU A 332 -1.98 -13.54 15.74
C LEU A 332 -3.49 -13.54 16.01
N ASN A 333 -4.16 -12.41 15.75
CA ASN A 333 -5.62 -12.33 15.79
C ASN A 333 -6.25 -13.29 14.77
N ASP A 334 -7.42 -13.84 15.10
CA ASP A 334 -8.17 -14.77 14.24
C ASP A 334 -8.38 -14.25 12.82
N LEU A 335 -8.62 -12.95 12.63
CA LEU A 335 -8.79 -12.37 11.30
C LEU A 335 -7.49 -12.38 10.47
N GLN A 336 -6.33 -12.21 11.11
CA GLN A 336 -5.03 -12.36 10.44
C GLN A 336 -4.80 -13.81 10.02
N ILE A 337 -5.09 -14.76 10.93
CA ILE A 337 -5.00 -16.20 10.66
C ILE A 337 -5.91 -16.58 9.49
N ALA A 338 -7.17 -16.14 9.52
CA ALA A 338 -8.15 -16.38 8.46
C ALA A 338 -7.64 -15.84 7.11
N ARG A 339 -7.01 -14.66 7.11
CA ARG A 339 -6.46 -14.06 5.90
C ARG A 339 -5.24 -14.81 5.36
N SER A 340 -4.32 -15.24 6.23
CA SER A 340 -3.19 -16.09 5.84
C SER A 340 -3.65 -17.43 5.28
N LEU A 341 -4.66 -18.07 5.87
CA LEU A 341 -5.28 -19.29 5.35
C LEU A 341 -5.95 -19.06 3.99
N PHE A 342 -6.67 -17.96 3.80
CA PHE A 342 -7.25 -17.66 2.49
C PHE A 342 -6.17 -17.42 1.43
N TYR A 343 -5.08 -16.72 1.78
CA TYR A 343 -3.94 -16.56 0.86
C TYR A 343 -3.25 -17.90 0.56
N GLN A 344 -3.15 -18.79 1.53
CA GLN A 344 -2.68 -20.16 1.32
C GLN A 344 -3.59 -20.96 0.37
N TYR A 345 -4.91 -20.76 0.46
CA TYR A 345 -5.87 -21.34 -0.49
C TYR A 345 -5.66 -20.81 -1.92
N THR A 346 -5.44 -19.51 -2.12
CA THR A 346 -5.20 -18.99 -3.48
C THR A 346 -3.90 -19.53 -4.08
N LEU A 347 -2.88 -19.75 -3.23
CA LEU A 347 -1.66 -20.46 -3.64
C LEU A 347 -1.93 -21.92 -3.97
N SER A 348 -2.75 -22.64 -3.20
CA SER A 348 -3.08 -24.05 -3.47
C SER A 348 -3.79 -24.24 -4.80
N LEU A 349 -4.69 -23.30 -5.17
CA LEU A 349 -5.30 -23.27 -6.51
C LEU A 349 -4.25 -23.07 -7.60
N LYS A 350 -3.33 -22.11 -7.43
CA LYS A 350 -2.27 -21.82 -8.40
C LYS A 350 -1.33 -23.02 -8.59
N LEU A 351 -1.09 -23.77 -7.52
CA LEU A 351 -0.28 -24.99 -7.51
C LEU A 351 -1.05 -26.23 -8.02
N LYS A 352 -2.32 -26.08 -8.38
CA LYS A 352 -3.20 -27.17 -8.84
C LYS A 352 -3.28 -28.34 -7.85
N MET A 353 -3.31 -28.02 -6.56
CA MET A 353 -3.44 -29.02 -5.51
C MET A 353 -4.82 -29.72 -5.57
N PRO A 354 -4.94 -30.94 -5.03
CA PRO A 354 -6.22 -31.64 -4.91
C PRO A 354 -7.30 -30.78 -4.24
N LEU A 355 -8.52 -30.79 -4.81
CA LEU A 355 -9.62 -29.92 -4.36
C LEU A 355 -10.01 -30.13 -2.90
N ASN A 356 -9.86 -31.36 -2.36
CA ASN A 356 -10.08 -31.64 -0.96
C ASN A 356 -9.11 -30.87 -0.04
N ILE A 357 -7.84 -30.72 -0.44
CA ILE A 357 -6.87 -29.92 0.32
C ILE A 357 -7.28 -28.45 0.30
N CYS A 358 -7.65 -27.92 -0.87
CA CYS A 358 -8.13 -26.56 -1.03
C CYS A 358 -9.37 -26.28 -0.16
N LEU A 359 -10.31 -27.23 -0.12
CA LEU A 359 -11.54 -27.14 0.67
C LEU A 359 -11.24 -27.12 2.18
N GLU A 360 -10.33 -27.96 2.66
CA GLU A 360 -9.96 -28.00 4.07
C GLU A 360 -9.29 -26.70 4.54
N ILE A 361 -8.45 -26.07 3.69
CA ILE A 361 -7.87 -24.76 3.99
C ILE A 361 -8.97 -23.69 4.09
N LEU A 362 -9.91 -23.66 3.14
CA LEU A 362 -11.04 -22.70 3.16
C LEU A 362 -11.93 -22.86 4.38
N LYS A 363 -12.27 -24.09 4.76
CA LYS A 363 -13.07 -24.36 5.97
C LYS A 363 -12.37 -23.82 7.22
N LYS A 364 -11.05 -23.99 7.31
CA LYS A 364 -10.26 -23.41 8.41
C LYS A 364 -10.27 -21.87 8.36
N ALA A 365 -10.13 -21.25 7.19
CA ALA A 365 -10.24 -19.80 7.06
C ALA A 365 -11.60 -19.29 7.57
N LEU A 366 -12.69 -19.96 7.18
CA LEU A 366 -14.05 -19.64 7.63
C LEU A 366 -14.26 -19.88 9.13
N TYR A 367 -13.58 -20.86 9.72
CA TYR A 367 -13.65 -21.09 11.17
C TYR A 367 -13.17 -19.87 11.97
N PHE A 368 -12.08 -19.22 11.52
CA PHE A 368 -11.50 -18.04 12.15
C PHE A 368 -12.18 -16.72 11.75
N ASP A 369 -12.79 -16.64 10.57
CA ASP A 369 -13.61 -15.47 10.15
C ASP A 369 -15.01 -15.93 9.75
N ARG A 370 -15.82 -16.30 10.75
CA ARG A 370 -17.18 -16.85 10.55
C ARG A 370 -18.13 -15.88 9.87
N ASP A 371 -17.81 -14.60 9.84
CA ASP A 371 -18.61 -13.54 9.24
C ASP A 371 -18.27 -13.31 7.74
N ASN A 372 -17.37 -14.10 7.17
CA ASN A 372 -16.90 -13.92 5.80
C ASN A 372 -17.65 -14.77 4.78
N ASP A 373 -18.68 -14.19 4.18
CA ASP A 373 -19.47 -14.91 3.17
C ASP A 373 -18.72 -15.11 1.85
N ALA A 374 -17.66 -14.35 1.56
CA ALA A 374 -16.81 -14.64 0.40
C ALA A 374 -16.18 -16.03 0.53
N TYR A 375 -15.74 -16.43 1.73
CA TYR A 375 -15.19 -17.78 1.94
C TYR A 375 -16.25 -18.86 1.73
N ARG A 376 -17.50 -18.63 2.12
CA ARG A 376 -18.62 -19.55 1.86
C ARG A 376 -18.87 -19.72 0.37
N ILE A 377 -18.82 -18.63 -0.40
CA ILE A 377 -18.95 -18.68 -1.87
C ILE A 377 -17.83 -19.54 -2.47
N TYR A 378 -16.58 -19.35 -2.05
CA TYR A 378 -15.46 -20.18 -2.51
C TYR A 378 -15.56 -21.65 -2.10
N ILE A 379 -16.13 -21.94 -0.93
CA ILE A 379 -16.44 -23.33 -0.52
C ILE A 379 -17.46 -23.95 -1.48
N ILE A 380 -18.55 -23.24 -1.78
CA ILE A 380 -19.59 -23.71 -2.71
C ILE A 380 -19.01 -23.93 -4.12
N ASP A 381 -18.17 -23.02 -4.61
CA ASP A 381 -17.48 -23.16 -5.90
C ASP A 381 -16.60 -24.42 -5.95
N ASN A 382 -15.83 -24.69 -4.89
CA ASN A 382 -15.03 -25.91 -4.78
C ASN A 382 -15.90 -27.19 -4.78
N LEU A 383 -17.07 -27.16 -4.13
CA LEU A 383 -18.03 -28.27 -4.14
C LEU A 383 -18.67 -28.48 -5.52
N PHE A 384 -18.91 -27.42 -6.28
CA PHE A 384 -19.37 -27.53 -7.66
C PHE A 384 -18.33 -28.23 -8.54
N GLN A 385 -17.05 -27.90 -8.38
CA GLN A 385 -15.95 -28.53 -9.11
C GLN A 385 -15.76 -30.02 -8.78
N THR A 386 -16.31 -30.48 -7.66
CA THR A 386 -16.29 -31.90 -7.24
C THR A 386 -17.63 -32.61 -7.40
N TYR A 387 -18.61 -31.97 -8.08
CA TYR A 387 -19.96 -32.51 -8.33
C TYR A 387 -20.74 -32.91 -7.07
N GLN A 388 -20.48 -32.27 -5.93
CA GLN A 388 -21.12 -32.58 -4.64
C GLN A 388 -22.46 -31.85 -4.45
N HIS A 389 -23.40 -32.02 -5.39
CA HIS A 389 -24.65 -31.23 -5.45
C HIS A 389 -25.52 -31.33 -4.18
N GLU A 390 -25.63 -32.52 -3.56
CA GLU A 390 -26.40 -32.66 -2.32
C GLU A 390 -25.80 -31.87 -1.16
N LEU A 391 -24.47 -31.85 -1.05
CA LEU A 391 -23.77 -31.12 0.01
C LEU A 391 -23.96 -29.61 -0.17
N ILE A 392 -23.93 -29.13 -1.42
CA ILE A 392 -24.22 -27.72 -1.76
C ILE A 392 -25.62 -27.33 -1.29
N ASN A 393 -26.64 -28.12 -1.64
CA ASN A 393 -28.02 -27.84 -1.23
C ASN A 393 -28.19 -27.80 0.29
N ARG A 394 -27.59 -28.76 1.01
CA ARG A 394 -27.61 -28.77 2.48
C ARG A 394 -26.90 -27.54 3.06
N TYR A 395 -25.73 -27.20 2.52
CA TYR A 395 -24.94 -26.06 2.99
C TYR A 395 -25.65 -24.71 2.76
N LEU A 396 -26.24 -24.51 1.59
CA LEU A 396 -27.04 -23.33 1.28
C LEU A 396 -28.25 -23.19 2.20
N LYS A 397 -28.98 -24.28 2.46
CA LYS A 397 -30.11 -24.27 3.40
C LYS A 397 -29.68 -23.85 4.80
N ILE A 398 -28.53 -24.34 5.29
CA ILE A 398 -27.97 -23.94 6.58
C ILE A 398 -27.61 -22.45 6.60
N ILE A 399 -27.04 -21.93 5.51
CA ILE A 399 -26.68 -20.51 5.42
C ILE A 399 -27.92 -19.62 5.45
N LEU A 400 -28.91 -19.90 4.60
CA LEU A 400 -30.12 -19.10 4.48
C LEU A 400 -30.89 -19.07 5.80
N ASN A 401 -31.09 -20.22 6.43
CA ASN A 401 -31.89 -20.34 7.66
C ASN A 401 -31.24 -19.76 8.93
N ASN A 402 -29.91 -19.57 8.95
CA ASN A 402 -29.20 -19.23 10.19
C ASN A 402 -28.42 -17.91 10.13
N ARG A 403 -28.29 -17.26 8.96
CA ARG A 403 -27.48 -16.04 8.82
C ARG A 403 -28.24 -14.82 8.31
N TYR A 404 -29.33 -15.01 7.58
CA TYR A 404 -30.07 -13.92 6.92
C TYR A 404 -31.54 -13.84 7.34
N ASP A 405 -31.99 -14.79 8.15
CA ASP A 405 -33.17 -14.68 9.01
C ASP A 405 -32.75 -14.03 10.34
#